data_AF-A0A401X4T9-F1
#
_entry.id   AF-A0A401X4T9-F1
#
_cell.length_a   1.000
_cell.length_b   1.000
_cell.length_c   1.000
_cell.angle_alpha   90.00
_cell.angle_beta   90.00
_cell.angle_gamma   90.00
#
_symmetry.space_group_name_H-M   'P 1'
#
loop_
_entity.id
_entity.type
_entity.pdbx_description
1 polymer ?
#
loop_
_entity_poly.entity_id
_entity_poly.type
_entity_poly.pdbx_seq_one_letter_code
_entity_poly.pdbx_strand_id
1 'polypeptide(L)'
;MTDTFVSSGQTVSDVTVSGGNQLVVQSGGTANNVTVMSNANAAVSAGGILSGATVSSIGGVGVQGTAYNVTVQNGGVLDEQSGGYVDTATISSGASLYVSNATIVDSVILGSASFSGGVTANNDTVGSTGVVTLSGSAAIGGIPRTDSLTVESGGTVNATYYAALQGTTVENGATVNVSTQAEIIGSTVNGTVNINSGGYSFSTDYASSRAC
;
A
#
# COMPACT_ATOMS: atom_id res chain seq x y z
N MET A 1 -16.02 25.11 -3.37
CA MET A 1 -15.54 23.82 -3.90
C MET A 1 -15.68 23.87 -5.40
N THR A 2 -14.56 23.75 -6.11
CA THR A 2 -14.55 23.63 -7.57
C THR A 2 -13.90 22.32 -7.96
N ASP A 3 -14.58 21.57 -8.81
CA ASP A 3 -14.07 20.32 -9.36
C ASP A 3 -13.40 20.60 -10.71
N THR A 4 -12.14 20.22 -10.84
CA THR A 4 -11.41 20.26 -12.11
C THR A 4 -11.42 18.85 -12.70
N PHE A 5 -11.88 18.71 -13.94
CA PHE A 5 -11.94 17.42 -14.62
C PHE A 5 -10.84 17.31 -15.67
N VAL A 6 -10.16 16.17 -15.70
CA VAL A 6 -9.22 15.78 -16.76
C VAL A 6 -9.85 14.62 -17.50
N SER A 7 -10.47 14.92 -18.63
CA SER A 7 -11.25 13.99 -19.45
C SER A 7 -10.38 13.24 -20.47
N SER A 8 -10.99 12.29 -21.19
CA SER A 8 -10.33 11.49 -22.21
C SER A 8 -9.54 12.33 -23.22
N GLY A 9 -8.28 11.96 -23.45
CA GLY A 9 -7.35 12.65 -24.35
C GLY A 9 -6.73 13.92 -23.78
N GLN A 10 -7.12 14.35 -22.58
CA GLN A 10 -6.51 15.48 -21.90
C GLN A 10 -5.28 15.03 -21.10
N THR A 11 -4.23 15.82 -21.20
CA THR A 11 -3.06 15.72 -20.32
C THR A 11 -2.83 17.08 -19.68
N VAL A 12 -2.79 17.11 -18.35
CA VAL A 12 -2.46 18.30 -17.56
C VAL A 12 -1.19 18.03 -16.76
N SER A 13 -0.42 19.07 -16.47
CA SER A 13 0.83 18.97 -15.70
C SER A 13 0.92 20.13 -14.72
N ASP A 14 1.68 19.94 -13.64
CA ASP A 14 1.94 20.94 -12.60
C ASP A 14 0.65 21.49 -11.96
N VAL A 15 -0.31 20.59 -11.72
CA VAL A 15 -1.61 20.94 -11.16
C VAL A 15 -1.48 21.14 -9.65
N THR A 16 -1.88 22.30 -9.16
CA THR A 16 -2.04 22.54 -7.72
C THR A 16 -3.52 22.51 -7.35
N VAL A 17 -3.91 21.56 -6.50
CA VAL A 17 -5.27 21.47 -5.95
C VAL A 17 -5.30 22.16 -4.60
N SER A 18 -5.95 23.32 -4.54
CA SER A 18 -6.08 24.12 -3.32
C SER A 18 -7.14 23.61 -2.37
N GLY A 19 -7.01 23.96 -1.08
CA GLY A 19 -7.95 23.56 -0.05
C GLY A 19 -9.40 23.87 -0.42
N GLY A 20 -10.27 22.87 -0.24
CA GLY A 20 -11.68 22.93 -0.62
C GLY A 20 -11.97 22.63 -2.09
N ASN A 21 -10.96 22.35 -2.91
CA ASN A 21 -11.13 21.97 -4.31
C ASN A 21 -10.82 20.48 -4.55
N GLN A 22 -11.24 19.99 -5.72
CA GLN A 22 -11.02 18.62 -6.13
C GLN A 22 -10.49 18.55 -7.56
N LEU A 23 -9.54 17.65 -7.80
CA LEU A 23 -9.15 17.19 -9.14
C LEU A 23 -9.79 15.82 -9.41
N VAL A 24 -10.40 15.64 -10.57
CA VAL A 24 -10.96 14.35 -11.00
C VAL A 24 -10.30 13.95 -12.32
N VAL A 25 -9.45 12.92 -12.27
CA VAL A 25 -8.85 12.33 -13.47
C VAL A 25 -9.76 11.21 -13.95
N GLN A 26 -10.43 11.44 -15.08
CA GLN A 26 -11.39 10.51 -15.64
C GLN A 26 -10.70 9.49 -16.55
N SER A 27 -11.46 8.50 -17.00
CA SER A 27 -10.98 7.50 -17.96
C SER A 27 -10.36 8.14 -19.21
N GLY A 28 -9.13 7.76 -19.53
CA GLY A 28 -8.35 8.32 -20.65
C GLY A 28 -7.74 9.71 -20.39
N GLY A 29 -7.94 10.29 -19.21
CA GLY A 29 -7.28 11.52 -18.77
C GLY A 29 -5.96 11.23 -18.06
N THR A 30 -5.01 12.17 -18.15
CA THR A 30 -3.71 12.07 -17.47
C THR A 30 -3.37 13.36 -16.73
N ALA A 31 -3.03 13.26 -15.45
CA ALA A 31 -2.55 14.39 -14.66
C ALA A 31 -1.14 14.10 -14.11
N ASN A 32 -0.20 14.96 -14.43
CA ASN A 32 1.19 14.85 -13.99
C ASN A 32 1.52 15.93 -12.95
N ASN A 33 2.44 15.62 -12.05
CA ASN A 33 3.02 16.54 -11.07
C ASN A 33 1.96 17.27 -10.25
N VAL A 34 1.02 16.49 -9.69
CA VAL A 34 -0.13 17.05 -8.95
C VAL A 34 0.26 17.32 -7.50
N THR A 35 0.15 18.57 -7.06
CA THR A 35 0.26 18.94 -5.64
C THR A 35 -1.14 19.04 -5.03
N VAL A 36 -1.48 18.12 -4.14
CA VAL A 36 -2.73 18.16 -3.36
C VAL A 36 -2.43 18.83 -2.03
N MET A 37 -2.93 20.06 -1.85
CA MET A 37 -2.70 20.84 -0.64
C MET A 37 -3.64 20.41 0.50
N SER A 38 -3.45 21.00 1.69
CA SER A 38 -4.30 20.73 2.85
C SER A 38 -5.77 20.99 2.57
N ASN A 39 -6.62 20.03 2.97
CA ASN A 39 -8.06 20.02 2.72
C ASN A 39 -8.45 19.97 1.23
N ALA A 40 -7.53 19.56 0.35
CA ALA A 40 -7.81 19.32 -1.06
C ALA A 40 -7.87 17.82 -1.37
N ASN A 41 -8.51 17.45 -2.48
CA ASN A 41 -8.60 16.05 -2.89
C ASN A 41 -8.26 15.86 -4.37
N ALA A 42 -7.71 14.69 -4.71
CA ALA A 42 -7.71 14.20 -6.08
C ALA A 42 -8.36 12.81 -6.14
N ALA A 43 -9.13 12.55 -7.20
CA ALA A 43 -9.75 11.27 -7.48
C ALA A 43 -9.31 10.77 -8.85
N VAL A 44 -8.74 9.58 -8.89
CA VAL A 44 -8.33 8.90 -10.13
C VAL A 44 -9.36 7.82 -10.42
N SER A 45 -10.23 8.09 -11.39
CA SER A 45 -11.27 7.13 -11.80
C SER A 45 -10.64 5.98 -12.60
N ALA A 46 -11.36 4.87 -12.72
CA ALA A 46 -10.93 3.73 -13.54
C ALA A 46 -10.50 4.17 -14.96
N GLY A 47 -9.29 3.78 -15.36
CA GLY A 47 -8.66 4.17 -16.63
C GLY A 47 -8.09 5.59 -16.68
N GLY A 48 -8.17 6.37 -15.60
CA GLY A 48 -7.44 7.62 -15.43
C GLY A 48 -6.02 7.38 -14.90
N ILE A 49 -5.10 8.29 -15.19
CA ILE A 49 -3.70 8.19 -14.79
C ILE A 49 -3.26 9.43 -14.01
N LEU A 50 -2.71 9.21 -12.82
CA LEU A 50 -2.06 10.23 -12.00
C LEU A 50 -0.57 9.90 -11.89
N SER A 51 0.33 10.86 -12.09
CA SER A 51 1.77 10.62 -11.97
C SER A 51 2.47 11.74 -11.20
N GLY A 52 3.39 11.38 -10.31
CA GLY A 52 4.22 12.34 -9.57
C GLY A 52 3.41 13.18 -8.59
N ALA A 53 2.40 12.59 -7.95
CA ALA A 53 1.53 13.32 -7.02
C ALA A 53 2.22 13.53 -5.66
N THR A 54 2.09 14.72 -5.10
CA THR A 54 2.50 15.05 -3.73
C THR A 54 1.28 15.44 -2.90
N VAL A 55 1.03 14.70 -1.82
CA VAL A 55 -0.15 14.88 -0.95
C VAL A 55 0.28 15.49 0.37
N SER A 56 -0.19 16.71 0.63
CA SER A 56 0.11 17.46 1.85
C SER A 56 -0.77 17.01 3.03
N SER A 57 -0.45 17.50 4.22
CA SER A 57 -1.23 17.24 5.44
C SER A 57 -2.72 17.55 5.26
N ILE A 58 -3.60 16.62 5.63
CA ILE A 58 -5.07 16.72 5.49
C ILE A 58 -5.53 16.77 4.01
N GLY A 59 -4.62 16.52 3.05
CA GLY A 59 -4.96 16.27 1.66
C GLY A 59 -5.22 14.78 1.42
N GLY A 60 -6.02 14.47 0.40
CA GLY A 60 -6.38 13.09 0.05
C GLY A 60 -6.23 12.77 -1.43
N VAL A 61 -5.80 11.55 -1.75
CA VAL A 61 -5.86 11.00 -3.11
C VAL A 61 -6.62 9.68 -3.08
N GLY A 62 -7.72 9.58 -3.81
CA GLY A 62 -8.45 8.34 -4.05
C GLY A 62 -8.08 7.72 -5.39
N VAL A 63 -7.76 6.42 -5.44
CA VAL A 63 -7.30 5.74 -6.67
C VAL A 63 -8.16 4.51 -6.97
N GLN A 64 -8.92 4.58 -8.07
CA GLN A 64 -9.59 3.44 -8.74
C GLN A 64 -9.02 3.19 -10.14
N GLY A 65 -8.21 4.12 -10.65
CA GLY A 65 -7.43 3.96 -11.88
C GLY A 65 -5.99 3.62 -11.57
N THR A 66 -5.05 4.38 -12.14
CA THR A 66 -3.64 4.14 -11.96
C THR A 66 -2.92 5.37 -11.39
N ALA A 67 -2.07 5.17 -10.39
CA ALA A 67 -1.19 6.21 -9.88
C ALA A 67 0.27 5.75 -9.87
N TYR A 68 1.17 6.64 -10.29
CA TYR A 68 2.61 6.43 -10.31
C TYR A 68 3.32 7.46 -9.43
N ASN A 69 4.36 7.04 -8.71
CA ASN A 69 5.27 7.93 -7.97
C ASN A 69 4.53 8.87 -7.01
N VAL A 70 3.69 8.31 -6.14
CA VAL A 70 2.89 9.10 -5.19
C VAL A 70 3.66 9.32 -3.91
N THR A 71 3.88 10.57 -3.52
CA THR A 71 4.45 10.92 -2.20
C THR A 71 3.36 11.45 -1.29
N VAL A 72 3.11 10.74 -0.19
CA VAL A 72 2.17 11.16 0.85
C VAL A 72 2.95 11.68 2.05
N GLN A 73 2.78 12.97 2.36
CA GLN A 73 3.46 13.64 3.46
C GLN A 73 2.70 13.44 4.78
N ASN A 74 3.31 13.86 5.88
CA ASN A 74 2.73 13.78 7.22
C ASN A 74 1.29 14.33 7.28
N GLY A 75 0.35 13.50 7.75
CA GLY A 75 -1.07 13.80 7.82
C GLY A 75 -1.83 13.73 6.49
N GLY A 76 -1.17 13.43 5.38
CA GLY A 76 -1.80 13.16 4.09
C GLY A 76 -2.34 11.73 4.00
N VAL A 77 -3.26 11.51 3.07
CA VAL A 77 -3.91 10.21 2.87
C VAL A 77 -3.85 9.77 1.40
N LEU A 78 -3.48 8.51 1.19
CA LEU A 78 -3.71 7.78 -0.07
C LEU A 78 -4.72 6.66 0.20
N ASP A 79 -5.84 6.68 -0.51
CA ASP A 79 -6.92 5.69 -0.46
C ASP A 79 -7.01 4.97 -1.81
N GLU A 80 -6.42 3.80 -1.90
CA GLU A 80 -6.46 2.94 -3.06
C GLU A 80 -7.63 1.94 -2.95
N GLN A 81 -8.56 2.06 -3.88
CA GLN A 81 -9.84 1.37 -3.85
C GLN A 81 -9.89 0.27 -4.92
N SER A 82 -10.98 -0.49 -4.93
CA SER A 82 -11.12 -1.69 -5.78
C SER A 82 -10.75 -1.42 -7.25
N GLY A 83 -9.84 -2.22 -7.79
CA GLY A 83 -9.33 -2.09 -9.16
C GLY A 83 -8.24 -1.03 -9.35
N GLY A 84 -7.87 -0.31 -8.29
CA GLY A 84 -6.72 0.58 -8.27
C GLY A 84 -5.40 -0.15 -8.54
N TYR A 85 -4.47 0.57 -9.14
CA TYR A 85 -3.08 0.17 -9.29
C TYR A 85 -2.17 1.33 -8.91
N VAL A 86 -1.37 1.14 -7.87
CA VAL A 86 -0.34 2.09 -7.43
C VAL A 86 1.03 1.47 -7.63
N ASP A 87 1.84 2.13 -8.44
CA ASP A 87 3.25 1.77 -8.64
C ASP A 87 4.12 2.88 -8.07
N THR A 88 4.94 2.51 -7.10
CA THR A 88 5.84 3.38 -6.36
C THR A 88 5.09 4.46 -5.58
N ALA A 89 4.80 4.18 -4.31
CA ALA A 89 4.35 5.18 -3.35
C ALA A 89 5.34 5.34 -2.18
N THR A 90 5.53 6.56 -1.71
CA THR A 90 6.24 6.86 -0.47
C THR A 90 5.25 7.41 0.56
N ILE A 91 4.94 6.61 1.58
CA ILE A 91 4.02 6.96 2.66
C ILE A 91 4.85 7.43 3.85
N SER A 92 4.99 8.75 4.02
CA SER A 92 5.86 9.34 5.05
C SER A 92 5.39 9.02 6.47
N SER A 93 6.27 9.19 7.45
CA SER A 93 5.89 9.06 8.86
C SER A 93 4.73 10.00 9.22
N GLY A 94 3.70 9.42 9.85
CA GLY A 94 2.43 10.09 10.18
C GLY A 94 1.47 10.29 8.99
N ALA A 95 1.77 9.74 7.81
CA ALA A 95 0.82 9.61 6.71
C ALA A 95 0.02 8.29 6.79
N SER A 96 -1.09 8.22 6.07
CA SER A 96 -1.95 7.04 6.02
C SER A 96 -2.13 6.52 4.60
N LEU A 97 -2.05 5.20 4.47
CA LEU A 97 -2.37 4.45 3.26
C LEU A 97 -3.50 3.45 3.56
N TYR A 98 -4.55 3.46 2.73
CA TYR A 98 -5.60 2.46 2.75
C TYR A 98 -5.62 1.76 1.39
N VAL A 99 -5.61 0.43 1.39
CA VAL A 99 -5.67 -0.37 0.16
C VAL A 99 -6.76 -1.41 0.32
N SER A 100 -7.70 -1.42 -0.63
CA SER A 100 -8.82 -2.36 -0.62
C SER A 100 -9.07 -2.95 -2.00
N ASN A 101 -8.89 -4.28 -2.14
CA ASN A 101 -9.11 -5.02 -3.39
C ASN A 101 -8.35 -4.40 -4.59
N ALA A 102 -7.10 -4.02 -4.36
CA ALA A 102 -6.27 -3.27 -5.32
C ALA A 102 -4.84 -3.83 -5.37
N THR A 103 -3.98 -3.24 -6.20
CA THR A 103 -2.59 -3.68 -6.38
C THR A 103 -1.61 -2.54 -6.11
N ILE A 104 -0.78 -2.71 -5.09
CA ILE A 104 0.31 -1.78 -4.78
C ILE A 104 1.65 -2.46 -5.00
N VAL A 105 2.59 -1.77 -5.63
CA VAL A 105 3.93 -2.30 -5.87
C VAL A 105 5.01 -1.27 -5.60
N ASP A 106 6.22 -1.75 -5.30
CA ASP A 106 7.45 -0.95 -5.20
C ASP A 106 7.35 0.23 -4.22
N SER A 107 6.52 0.12 -3.20
CA SER A 107 6.20 1.22 -2.28
C SER A 107 6.98 1.16 -0.97
N VAL A 108 7.28 2.32 -0.41
CA VAL A 108 7.94 2.48 0.90
C VAL A 108 6.96 3.07 1.90
N ILE A 109 6.73 2.35 2.99
CA ILE A 109 5.76 2.71 4.03
C ILE A 109 6.51 3.04 5.32
N LEU A 110 6.61 4.33 5.63
CA LEU A 110 7.12 4.87 6.90
C LEU A 110 5.98 5.32 7.83
N GLY A 111 4.78 5.53 7.29
CA GLY A 111 3.56 5.85 8.03
C GLY A 111 2.76 4.60 8.40
N SER A 112 1.44 4.75 8.45
CA SER A 112 0.52 3.62 8.66
C SER A 112 -0.11 3.15 7.35
N ALA A 113 -0.22 1.83 7.15
CA ALA A 113 -1.00 1.27 6.05
C ALA A 113 -1.98 0.19 6.52
N SER A 114 -3.15 0.14 5.90
CA SER A 114 -4.17 -0.90 6.13
C SER A 114 -4.57 -1.55 4.81
N PHE A 115 -4.30 -2.85 4.68
CA PHE A 115 -4.62 -3.66 3.51
C PHE A 115 -5.78 -4.60 3.81
N SER A 116 -6.82 -4.57 2.97
CA SER A 116 -8.05 -5.32 3.20
C SER A 116 -8.67 -5.90 1.93
N GLY A 117 -9.35 -7.03 2.05
CA GLY A 117 -9.87 -7.74 0.87
C GLY A 117 -8.75 -8.30 0.00
N GLY A 118 -8.97 -8.41 -1.32
CA GLY A 118 -8.04 -9.01 -2.27
C GLY A 118 -6.87 -8.12 -2.69
N VAL A 119 -6.17 -7.51 -1.72
CA VAL A 119 -4.97 -6.72 -2.01
C VAL A 119 -3.85 -7.62 -2.52
N THR A 120 -3.17 -7.19 -3.57
CA THR A 120 -1.86 -7.72 -3.98
C THR A 120 -0.80 -6.65 -3.76
N ALA A 121 0.13 -6.91 -2.86
CA ALA A 121 1.24 -6.04 -2.51
C ALA A 121 2.56 -6.69 -2.96
N ASN A 122 3.40 -6.02 -3.73
CA ASN A 122 4.61 -6.62 -4.29
C ASN A 122 5.84 -5.73 -4.16
N ASN A 123 6.94 -6.30 -3.67
CA ASN A 123 8.22 -5.60 -3.53
C ASN A 123 8.12 -4.31 -2.69
N ASP A 124 7.17 -4.27 -1.77
CA ASP A 124 7.01 -3.15 -0.85
C ASP A 124 7.99 -3.25 0.32
N THR A 125 8.26 -2.10 0.95
CA THR A 125 9.11 -1.98 2.13
C THR A 125 8.36 -1.30 3.26
N VAL A 126 8.32 -1.94 4.43
CA VAL A 126 7.88 -1.33 5.68
C VAL A 126 9.10 -0.81 6.40
N GLY A 127 9.32 0.50 6.32
CA GLY A 127 10.50 1.14 6.86
C GLY A 127 10.46 1.32 8.37
N SER A 128 11.48 1.98 8.93
CA SER A 128 11.75 2.01 10.38
C SER A 128 10.65 2.54 11.30
N THR A 129 9.70 3.33 10.78
CA THR A 129 8.52 3.81 11.53
C THR A 129 7.21 3.26 10.98
N GLY A 130 7.30 2.44 9.94
CA GLY A 130 6.18 1.89 9.20
C GLY A 130 5.39 0.90 10.03
N VAL A 131 4.06 1.02 9.97
CA VAL A 131 3.15 0.02 10.53
C VAL A 131 2.15 -0.39 9.46
N VAL A 132 2.21 -1.64 9.02
CA VAL A 132 1.27 -2.20 8.05
C VAL A 132 0.38 -3.21 8.73
N THR A 133 -0.93 -3.10 8.55
CA THR A 133 -1.90 -4.11 8.99
C THR A 133 -2.57 -4.73 7.77
N LEU A 134 -2.47 -6.05 7.64
CA LEU A 134 -3.15 -6.82 6.62
C LEU A 134 -4.26 -7.62 7.30
N SER A 135 -5.50 -7.37 6.89
CA SER A 135 -6.67 -8.08 7.41
C SER A 135 -7.56 -8.49 6.27
N GLY A 136 -7.62 -9.78 5.99
CA GLY A 136 -8.51 -10.33 4.99
C GLY A 136 -9.91 -10.59 5.51
N SER A 137 -10.74 -11.08 4.60
CA SER A 137 -11.99 -11.73 4.94
C SER A 137 -12.37 -12.72 3.84
N ALA A 138 -12.49 -13.99 4.20
CA ALA A 138 -12.94 -15.02 3.26
C ALA A 138 -14.38 -14.77 2.76
N ALA A 139 -15.17 -13.97 3.49
CA ALA A 139 -16.57 -13.70 3.19
C ALA A 139 -16.81 -12.54 2.20
N ILE A 140 -15.83 -11.65 1.97
CA ILE A 140 -16.04 -10.38 1.24
C ILE A 140 -15.05 -10.12 0.09
N GLY A 141 -14.42 -11.18 -0.45
CA GLY A 141 -13.77 -11.07 -1.76
C GLY A 141 -12.26 -10.82 -1.76
N GLY A 142 -11.55 -11.17 -0.68
CA GLY A 142 -10.15 -11.54 -0.87
C GLY A 142 -9.29 -11.62 0.38
N ILE A 143 -8.16 -12.30 0.17
CA ILE A 143 -7.05 -12.44 1.09
C ILE A 143 -6.00 -11.42 0.67
N PRO A 144 -5.60 -10.48 1.54
CA PRO A 144 -4.52 -9.56 1.23
C PRO A 144 -3.23 -10.37 1.24
N ARG A 145 -2.50 -10.28 0.13
CA ARG A 145 -1.28 -11.03 -0.13
C ARG A 145 -0.14 -10.06 -0.34
N THR A 146 0.98 -10.31 0.33
CA THR A 146 2.26 -9.70 -0.03
C THR A 146 3.17 -10.74 -0.66
N ASP A 147 3.94 -10.31 -1.65
CA ASP A 147 5.02 -11.07 -2.26
C ASP A 147 6.30 -10.22 -2.22
N SER A 148 7.36 -10.75 -1.62
CA SER A 148 8.67 -10.08 -1.45
C SER A 148 8.62 -8.79 -0.62
N LEU A 149 7.81 -8.77 0.45
CA LEU A 149 7.79 -7.65 1.40
C LEU A 149 9.11 -7.56 2.18
N THR A 150 9.70 -6.38 2.30
CA THR A 150 10.81 -6.13 3.23
C THR A 150 10.30 -5.40 4.47
N VAL A 151 10.66 -5.85 5.66
CA VAL A 151 10.37 -5.17 6.92
C VAL A 151 11.69 -4.78 7.55
N GLU A 152 12.01 -3.49 7.54
CA GLU A 152 13.27 -2.94 8.04
C GLU A 152 13.28 -2.85 9.56
N SER A 153 14.46 -2.63 10.14
CA SER A 153 14.62 -2.38 11.58
C SER A 153 13.67 -1.29 12.09
N GLY A 154 12.80 -1.64 13.05
CA GLY A 154 11.77 -0.75 13.60
C GLY A 154 10.41 -0.82 12.89
N GLY A 155 10.37 -1.35 11.66
CA GLY A 155 9.14 -1.62 10.93
C GLY A 155 8.31 -2.71 11.58
N THR A 156 6.99 -2.56 11.52
CA THR A 156 6.03 -3.51 12.09
C THR A 156 4.97 -3.93 11.07
N VAL A 157 4.77 -5.24 10.93
CA VAL A 157 3.67 -5.81 10.13
C VAL A 157 2.75 -6.62 11.02
N ASN A 158 1.44 -6.39 10.91
CA ASN A 158 0.40 -7.14 11.60
C ASN A 158 -0.46 -7.86 10.56
N ALA A 159 -0.24 -9.15 10.37
CA ALA A 159 -1.06 -10.01 9.53
C ALA A 159 -2.10 -10.73 10.38
N THR A 160 -3.38 -10.54 10.03
CA THR A 160 -4.52 -11.14 10.71
C THR A 160 -5.61 -11.52 9.70
N TYR A 161 -6.60 -12.29 10.14
CA TYR A 161 -7.76 -12.72 9.36
C TYR A 161 -7.41 -13.17 7.94
N TYR A 162 -6.77 -14.33 7.79
CA TYR A 162 -6.41 -14.92 6.51
C TYR A 162 -5.39 -14.15 5.65
N ALA A 163 -4.71 -13.12 6.16
CA ALA A 163 -3.66 -12.43 5.39
C ALA A 163 -2.49 -13.37 5.05
N ALA A 164 -1.93 -13.25 3.85
CA ALA A 164 -0.81 -14.08 3.39
C ALA A 164 0.45 -13.23 3.18
N LEU A 165 1.52 -13.54 3.90
CA LEU A 165 2.84 -12.94 3.74
C LEU A 165 3.77 -13.95 3.07
N GLN A 166 4.29 -13.65 1.88
CA GLN A 166 5.23 -14.56 1.21
C GLN A 166 6.52 -13.90 0.80
N GLY A 167 7.60 -14.67 0.93
CA GLY A 167 8.93 -14.18 0.59
C GLY A 167 9.32 -12.97 1.43
N THR A 168 8.72 -12.80 2.62
CA THR A 168 8.97 -11.62 3.44
C THR A 168 10.40 -11.68 3.98
N THR A 169 11.14 -10.58 3.84
CA THR A 169 12.43 -10.38 4.51
C THR A 169 12.18 -9.57 5.77
N VAL A 170 12.41 -10.18 6.94
CA VAL A 170 12.26 -9.53 8.24
C VAL A 170 13.65 -9.22 8.78
N GLU A 171 14.06 -7.95 8.70
CA GLU A 171 15.40 -7.53 9.10
C GLU A 171 15.59 -7.50 10.62
N ASN A 172 16.84 -7.44 11.08
CA ASN A 172 17.13 -7.33 12.51
C ASN A 172 16.46 -6.07 13.10
N GLY A 173 15.74 -6.22 14.20
CA GLY A 173 14.95 -5.13 14.80
C GLY A 173 13.57 -4.92 14.20
N ALA A 174 13.20 -5.64 13.13
CA ALA A 174 11.85 -5.65 12.57
C ALA A 174 10.93 -6.59 13.36
N THR A 175 9.62 -6.33 13.31
CA THR A 175 8.60 -7.19 13.93
C THR A 175 7.48 -7.56 12.95
N VAL A 176 7.16 -8.85 12.85
CA VAL A 176 5.96 -9.34 12.14
C VAL A 176 5.10 -10.13 13.11
N ASN A 177 3.84 -9.76 13.24
CA ASN A 177 2.84 -10.48 14.04
C ASN A 177 1.87 -11.19 13.10
N VAL A 178 1.69 -12.50 13.29
CA VAL A 178 0.79 -13.34 12.48
C VAL A 178 -0.25 -13.96 13.39
N SER A 179 -1.54 -13.86 13.05
CA SER A 179 -2.65 -14.34 13.89
C SER A 179 -3.89 -14.68 13.06
N THR A 180 -4.87 -15.34 13.66
CA THR A 180 -6.24 -15.48 13.11
C THR A 180 -6.26 -15.97 11.65
N GLN A 181 -5.64 -17.11 11.39
CA GLN A 181 -5.50 -17.76 10.09
C GLN A 181 -4.63 -17.01 9.07
N ALA A 182 -4.00 -15.92 9.46
CA ALA A 182 -2.93 -15.35 8.66
C ALA A 182 -1.72 -16.31 8.62
N GLU A 183 -0.95 -16.20 7.55
CA GLU A 183 0.21 -17.04 7.28
C GLU A 183 1.42 -16.22 6.86
N ILE A 184 2.59 -16.73 7.21
CA ILE A 184 3.88 -16.28 6.68
C ILE A 184 4.61 -17.48 6.06
N ILE A 185 5.04 -17.35 4.81
CA ILE A 185 5.55 -18.45 3.98
C ILE A 185 6.88 -18.04 3.34
N GLY A 186 7.86 -18.97 3.34
CA GLY A 186 9.09 -18.82 2.55
C GLY A 186 9.87 -17.54 2.84
N SER A 187 9.88 -17.12 4.11
CA SER A 187 10.41 -15.82 4.55
C SER A 187 11.83 -15.95 5.11
N THR A 188 12.64 -14.89 4.94
CA THR A 188 13.96 -14.78 5.56
C THR A 188 13.83 -13.97 6.85
N VAL A 189 14.18 -14.53 8.00
CA VAL A 189 13.93 -13.91 9.31
C VAL A 189 15.22 -13.66 10.08
N ASN A 190 15.64 -12.40 10.12
CA ASN A 190 16.72 -11.88 10.98
C ASN A 190 16.18 -11.06 12.17
N GLY A 191 14.91 -10.65 12.12
CA GLY A 191 14.19 -9.96 13.19
C GLY A 191 13.27 -10.88 13.99
N THR A 192 12.12 -10.34 14.40
CA THR A 192 11.14 -11.06 15.21
C THR A 192 9.89 -11.40 14.39
N VAL A 193 9.48 -12.67 14.41
CA VAL A 193 8.19 -13.12 13.91
C VAL A 193 7.41 -13.77 15.06
N ASN A 194 6.29 -13.16 15.44
CA ASN A 194 5.39 -13.66 16.48
C ASN A 194 4.21 -14.39 15.84
N ILE A 195 4.10 -15.69 16.09
CA ILE A 195 2.94 -16.49 15.69
C ILE A 195 1.98 -16.59 16.88
N ASN A 196 0.86 -15.87 16.78
CA ASN A 196 -0.18 -15.80 17.81
C ASN A 196 -1.31 -16.80 17.51
N SER A 197 -2.33 -16.84 18.37
CA SER A 197 -3.46 -17.77 18.23
C SER A 197 -4.06 -17.77 16.81
N GLY A 198 -4.14 -18.96 16.21
CA GLY A 198 -4.64 -19.19 14.87
C GLY A 198 -3.71 -18.77 13.74
N GLY A 199 -2.54 -18.17 13.99
CA GLY A 199 -1.57 -17.85 12.95
C GLY A 199 -0.76 -19.08 12.50
N TYR A 200 -0.26 -19.05 11.27
CA TYR A 200 0.55 -20.12 10.69
C TYR A 200 1.90 -19.61 10.17
N SER A 201 2.90 -20.48 10.19
CA SER A 201 4.22 -20.24 9.59
C SER A 201 4.68 -21.48 8.85
N PHE A 202 5.14 -21.30 7.61
CA PHE A 202 5.63 -22.38 6.76
C PHE A 202 7.02 -22.03 6.21
N SER A 203 8.05 -22.79 6.60
CA SER A 203 9.35 -22.74 5.93
C SER A 203 9.32 -23.67 4.72
N THR A 204 9.81 -23.20 3.57
CA THR A 204 10.05 -24.02 2.38
C THR A 204 11.46 -24.62 2.35
N ASP A 205 12.10 -24.80 3.51
CA ASP A 205 13.34 -25.57 3.60
C ASP A 205 13.06 -27.05 3.35
N TYR A 206 13.09 -27.45 2.08
CA TYR A 206 13.40 -28.83 1.72
C TYR A 206 14.83 -29.09 2.20
N ALA A 207 14.97 -29.68 3.37
CA ALA A 207 16.18 -30.38 3.75
C ALA A 207 16.43 -31.45 2.66
N SER A 208 17.26 -31.14 1.67
CA SER A 208 17.86 -32.18 0.84
C SER A 208 18.77 -32.97 1.78
N SER A 209 18.21 -34.01 2.41
CA SER A 209 19.01 -35.06 2.99
C SER A 209 19.79 -35.67 1.83
N ARG A 210 21.02 -35.21 1.64
CA ARG A 210 22.03 -35.98 0.93
C ARG A 210 22.15 -37.29 1.71
N ALA A 211 21.47 -38.32 1.23
CA ALA A 211 21.77 -39.68 1.61
C ALA A 211 23.24 -39.93 1.22
N CYS A 212 24.04 -40.37 2.20
CA CYS A 212 25.41 -40.86 2.02
C CYS A 212 25.46 -42.01 1.00
#